data_AF-A0A4R2CNQ2-F1
#
_entry.id   AF-A0A4R2CNQ2-F1
#
_cell.length_a   1.000
_cell.length_b   1.000
_cell.length_c   1.000
_cell.angle_alpha   90.00
_cell.angle_beta   90.00
_cell.angle_gamma   90.00
#
_symmetry.space_group_name_H-M   'P 1'
#
loop_
_entity.id
_entity.type
_entity.pdbx_description
1 polymer ?
#
loop_
_entity_poly.entity_id
_entity_poly.type
_entity_poly.pdbx_seq_one_letter_code
_entity_poly.pdbx_strand_id
1 'polypeptide(L)'
;MDPSELDSVSAQLKESGETVTLGWTLNMPGAAVGAWERGFTVKERATVTVRSDEKRAWNGFNDTVSAVRDLVTLATQVGCRVGKKTLLVRDDDADSRDYPVGLYFDAGSGKERAVSPHDIIFTLEDVDWATLLPAWVALRKKVGLPLDVLFSLDYNEGGFYQNRIFNAASATEGFHAALRPESVGIPAELHEKVKAAVRALFPEDKDAREWISQRTGDNRPGLKQRITEIAKIPDQTAVEKLLTDVDVWAKWLRDARNALGHLNTGELEKKVPERVRYRLTYVTKALLHLVLMQELGLSAATQQKAVENNFGYSARAFGEGVRAAKA
;
A
#
# COMPACT_ATOMS: atom_id res chain seq x y z
N MET A 1 -9.72 -32.97 -9.11
CA MET A 1 -8.43 -32.62 -9.74
C MET A 1 -7.38 -33.37 -8.96
N ASP A 2 -6.59 -34.19 -9.63
CA ASP A 2 -5.49 -34.94 -9.02
C ASP A 2 -4.38 -33.94 -8.62
N PRO A 3 -4.10 -33.74 -7.32
CA PRO A 3 -3.19 -32.73 -6.81
C PRO A 3 -1.76 -33.29 -6.77
N SER A 4 -1.23 -33.72 -7.93
CA SER A 4 0.19 -34.04 -8.04
C SER A 4 0.98 -32.74 -7.92
N GLU A 5 1.48 -32.51 -6.71
CA GLU A 5 2.43 -31.49 -6.25
C GLU A 5 2.05 -30.04 -6.60
N LEU A 6 0.99 -29.54 -5.94
CA LEU A 6 0.84 -28.10 -5.72
C LEU A 6 1.97 -27.64 -4.81
N ASP A 7 3.00 -27.01 -5.38
CA ASP A 7 3.90 -26.18 -4.60
C ASP A 7 3.04 -25.17 -3.82
N SER A 8 3.26 -25.12 -2.52
CA SER A 8 2.43 -24.30 -1.64
C SER A 8 3.15 -23.88 -0.37
N VAL A 9 2.68 -22.77 0.18
CA VAL A 9 3.11 -22.24 1.47
C VAL A 9 1.89 -22.01 2.34
N SER A 10 2.01 -22.28 3.64
CA SER A 10 0.90 -22.21 4.60
C SER A 10 1.26 -21.37 5.81
N ALA A 11 0.28 -20.62 6.31
CA ALA A 11 0.42 -19.80 7.51
C ALA A 11 -0.84 -19.92 8.37
N GLN A 12 -0.68 -19.84 9.69
CA GLN A 12 -1.79 -19.89 10.64
C GLN A 12 -2.06 -18.49 11.20
N LEU A 13 -3.30 -18.02 11.05
CA LEU A 13 -3.78 -16.78 11.63
C LEU A 13 -4.40 -17.06 13.00
N LYS A 14 -3.61 -16.87 14.06
CA LYS A 14 -4.03 -17.19 15.44
C LYS A 14 -5.28 -16.44 15.89
N GLU A 15 -5.43 -15.16 15.54
CA GLU A 15 -6.59 -14.36 15.93
C GLU A 15 -7.90 -14.88 15.31
N SER A 16 -7.85 -15.40 14.08
CA SER A 16 -9.04 -15.93 13.38
C SER A 16 -9.16 -17.45 13.44
N GLY A 17 -8.17 -18.18 13.97
CA GLY A 17 -8.16 -19.64 13.92
C GLY A 17 -8.10 -20.21 12.48
N GLU A 18 -7.69 -19.41 11.50
CA GLU A 18 -7.68 -19.80 10.10
C GLU A 18 -6.29 -20.31 9.68
N THR A 19 -6.29 -21.34 8.83
CA THR A 19 -5.10 -21.75 8.09
C THR A 19 -5.23 -21.24 6.65
N VAL A 20 -4.23 -20.49 6.20
CA VAL A 20 -4.19 -19.88 4.88
C VAL A 20 -3.07 -20.48 4.06
N THR A 21 -3.42 -21.14 2.97
CA THR A 21 -2.50 -21.76 2.03
C THR A 21 -2.49 -20.97 0.72
N LEU A 22 -1.31 -20.56 0.27
CA LEU A 22 -1.08 -20.07 -1.09
C LEU A 22 -0.42 -21.20 -1.87
N GLY A 23 -1.09 -21.71 -2.91
CA GLY A 23 -0.55 -22.73 -3.81
C GLY A 23 -0.56 -22.27 -5.25
N TRP A 24 0.33 -22.83 -6.08
CA TRP A 24 0.38 -22.52 -7.51
C TRP A 24 0.56 -23.77 -8.35
N THR A 25 -0.01 -23.72 -9.56
CA THR A 25 0.14 -24.79 -10.56
C THR A 25 0.71 -24.21 -11.84
N LEU A 26 1.75 -24.85 -12.37
CA LEU A 26 2.31 -24.55 -13.68
C LEU A 26 1.78 -25.58 -14.69
N ASN A 27 1.16 -25.09 -15.76
CA ASN A 27 0.75 -25.92 -16.89
C ASN A 27 1.58 -25.53 -18.11
N MET A 28 2.33 -26.51 -18.63
CA MET A 28 3.13 -26.40 -19.84
C MET A 28 2.61 -27.42 -20.86
N PRO A 29 1.64 -27.06 -21.71
CA PRO A 29 0.99 -28.01 -22.64
C PRO A 29 1.88 -28.52 -23.79
N GLY A 30 3.21 -28.38 -23.69
CA GLY A 30 4.19 -28.84 -24.67
C GLY A 30 4.91 -27.70 -25.39
N ALA A 31 6.07 -28.04 -25.98
CA ALA A 31 6.84 -27.11 -26.80
C ALA A 31 6.38 -27.20 -28.26
N ALA A 32 6.09 -26.08 -28.90
CA ALA A 32 6.02 -26.01 -30.36
C ALA A 32 7.46 -26.11 -30.89
N VAL A 33 7.79 -27.19 -31.59
CA VAL A 33 9.13 -27.41 -32.15
C VAL A 33 9.07 -27.23 -33.67
N GLY A 34 9.74 -26.21 -34.18
CA GLY A 34 10.00 -26.00 -35.59
C GLY A 34 11.43 -26.37 -35.97
N ALA A 35 11.75 -26.32 -37.27
CA ALA A 35 13.10 -26.61 -37.77
C ALA A 35 14.18 -25.63 -37.26
N TRP A 36 13.79 -24.42 -36.82
CA TRP A 36 14.68 -23.34 -36.42
C TRP A 36 14.28 -22.64 -35.11
N GLU A 37 13.17 -23.05 -34.50
CA GLU A 37 12.67 -22.43 -33.28
C GLU A 37 12.00 -23.45 -32.35
N ARG A 38 11.98 -23.12 -31.07
CA ARG A 38 11.20 -23.84 -30.08
C ARG A 38 10.43 -22.83 -29.25
N GLY A 39 9.11 -22.88 -29.30
CA GLY A 39 8.21 -22.03 -28.51
C GLY A 39 7.62 -22.81 -27.34
N PHE A 40 7.51 -22.17 -26.18
CA PHE A 40 6.84 -22.73 -25.00
C PHE A 40 5.72 -21.79 -24.58
N THR A 41 4.57 -22.36 -24.19
CA THR A 41 3.54 -21.61 -23.45
C THR A 41 3.53 -22.14 -22.03
N VAL A 42 3.69 -21.25 -21.05
CA VAL A 42 3.56 -21.57 -19.63
C VAL A 42 2.34 -20.85 -19.08
N LYS A 43 1.44 -21.57 -18.43
CA LYS A 43 0.29 -20.99 -17.71
C LYS A 43 0.43 -21.29 -16.23
N GLU A 44 0.61 -20.24 -15.44
CA GLU A 44 0.62 -20.33 -13.99
C GLU A 44 -0.77 -19.97 -13.44
N ARG A 45 -1.19 -20.65 -12.37
CA ARG A 45 -2.39 -20.30 -11.61
C ARG A 45 -2.10 -20.37 -10.13
N ALA A 46 -2.17 -19.22 -9.46
CA ALA A 46 -2.17 -19.13 -8.01
C ALA A 46 -3.58 -19.36 -7.44
N THR A 47 -3.66 -20.08 -6.32
CA THR A 47 -4.88 -20.39 -5.58
C THR A 47 -4.64 -20.10 -4.10
N VAL A 48 -5.59 -19.40 -3.48
CA VAL A 48 -5.60 -19.17 -2.03
C VAL A 48 -6.69 -20.04 -1.43
N THR A 49 -6.33 -20.85 -0.45
CA THR A 49 -7.26 -21.66 0.34
C THR A 49 -7.24 -21.14 1.78
N VAL A 50 -8.41 -20.73 2.28
CA VAL A 50 -8.61 -20.34 3.67
C VAL A 50 -9.48 -21.39 4.31
N ARG A 51 -8.99 -22.02 5.38
CA ARG A 51 -9.70 -23.05 6.14
C ARG A 51 -9.85 -22.62 7.59
N SER A 52 -11.02 -22.88 8.17
CA SER A 52 -11.29 -22.75 9.60
C SER A 52 -11.80 -24.10 10.09
N ASP A 53 -11.32 -24.55 11.26
CA ASP A 53 -11.88 -25.73 11.93
C ASP A 53 -13.12 -25.38 12.78
N GLU A 54 -13.41 -24.09 12.96
CA GLU A 54 -14.65 -23.59 13.54
C GLU A 54 -15.71 -23.25 12.48
N LYS A 55 -16.99 -23.42 12.82
CA LYS A 55 -18.13 -23.04 11.97
C LYS A 55 -18.11 -21.53 11.69
N ARG A 56 -18.19 -21.15 10.41
CA ARG A 56 -18.21 -19.76 9.96
C ARG A 56 -19.27 -19.53 8.90
N ALA A 57 -19.78 -18.31 8.85
CA ALA A 57 -20.58 -17.87 7.71
C ALA A 57 -19.72 -17.87 6.44
N TRP A 58 -20.31 -18.16 5.28
CA TRP A 58 -19.59 -18.25 4.01
C TRP A 58 -18.78 -16.98 3.66
N ASN A 59 -19.27 -15.82 4.09
CA ASN A 59 -18.64 -14.52 3.87
C ASN A 59 -17.58 -14.18 4.91
N GLY A 60 -17.45 -14.96 6.00
CA GLY A 60 -16.48 -14.75 7.07
C GLY A 60 -15.02 -14.85 6.61
N PHE A 61 -14.76 -15.49 5.47
CA PHE A 61 -13.42 -15.62 4.88
C PHE A 61 -13.02 -14.43 3.97
N ASN A 62 -13.95 -13.51 3.69
CA ASN A 62 -13.70 -12.44 2.72
C ASN A 62 -12.60 -11.48 3.15
N ASP A 63 -12.46 -11.23 4.46
CA ASP A 63 -11.41 -10.35 4.98
C ASP A 63 -10.03 -10.95 4.74
N THR A 64 -9.85 -12.25 5.01
CA THR A 64 -8.60 -12.99 4.78
C THR A 64 -8.29 -13.10 3.28
N VAL A 65 -9.29 -13.37 2.45
CA VAL A 65 -9.12 -13.38 0.98
C VAL A 65 -8.71 -11.99 0.48
N SER A 66 -9.33 -10.92 0.99
CA SER A 66 -8.96 -9.55 0.62
C SER A 66 -7.56 -9.19 1.09
N ALA A 67 -7.17 -9.62 2.29
CA ALA A 67 -5.82 -9.42 2.79
C ALA A 67 -4.78 -10.09 1.88
N VAL A 68 -5.00 -11.34 1.44
CA VAL A 68 -4.07 -11.98 0.51
C VAL A 68 -4.06 -11.31 -0.86
N ARG A 69 -5.22 -10.90 -1.38
CA ARG A 69 -5.32 -10.13 -2.63
C ARG A 69 -4.51 -8.84 -2.55
N ASP A 70 -4.66 -8.08 -1.47
CA ASP A 70 -3.95 -6.82 -1.24
C ASP A 70 -2.43 -7.07 -1.10
N LEU A 71 -2.01 -8.17 -0.45
CA LEU A 71 -0.60 -8.57 -0.36
C LEU A 71 0.01 -8.91 -1.73
N VAL A 72 -0.72 -9.63 -2.57
CA VAL A 72 -0.28 -9.93 -3.95
C VAL A 72 -0.25 -8.65 -4.79
N THR A 73 -1.21 -7.74 -4.62
CA THR A 73 -1.17 -6.41 -5.25
C THR A 73 0.07 -5.63 -4.81
N LEU A 74 0.41 -5.66 -3.52
CA LEU A 74 1.61 -5.02 -3.00
C LEU A 74 2.86 -5.60 -3.69
N ALA A 75 3.01 -6.93 -3.70
CA ALA A 75 4.18 -7.61 -4.28
C ALA A 75 4.33 -7.37 -5.78
N THR A 76 3.23 -7.23 -6.53
CA THR A 76 3.23 -7.13 -8.00
C THR A 76 3.07 -5.70 -8.52
N GLN A 77 2.68 -4.75 -7.67
CA GLN A 77 2.34 -3.36 -8.05
C GLN A 77 1.19 -3.23 -9.05
N VAL A 78 0.46 -4.32 -9.28
CA VAL A 78 -0.68 -4.41 -10.20
C VAL A 78 -1.88 -4.94 -9.42
N GLY A 79 -3.04 -4.31 -9.61
CA GLY A 79 -4.26 -4.72 -8.92
C GLY A 79 -4.62 -6.19 -9.15
N CYS A 80 -4.41 -7.03 -8.13
CA CYS A 80 -4.80 -8.44 -8.15
C CYS A 80 -6.32 -8.57 -8.07
N ARG A 81 -6.90 -9.47 -8.88
CA ARG A 81 -8.34 -9.76 -8.89
C ARG A 81 -8.60 -11.22 -8.55
N VAL A 82 -9.69 -11.45 -7.81
CA VAL A 82 -10.16 -12.81 -7.51
C VAL A 82 -11.06 -13.27 -8.67
N GLY A 83 -10.50 -14.08 -9.57
CA GLY A 83 -11.23 -14.56 -10.76
C GLY A 83 -12.30 -15.61 -10.47
N LYS A 84 -12.14 -16.40 -9.39
CA LYS A 84 -13.10 -17.43 -8.99
C LYS A 84 -13.05 -17.63 -7.48
N LYS A 85 -14.21 -17.85 -6.85
CA LYS A 85 -14.33 -18.34 -5.48
C LYS A 85 -15.08 -19.66 -5.46
N THR A 86 -14.66 -20.59 -4.62
CA THR A 86 -15.35 -21.87 -4.41
C THR A 86 -15.36 -22.12 -2.91
N LEU A 87 -16.55 -22.31 -2.36
CA LEU A 87 -16.71 -22.69 -0.96
C LEU A 87 -16.63 -24.20 -0.88
N LEU A 88 -15.81 -24.73 0.03
CA LEU A 88 -15.80 -26.15 0.36
C LEU A 88 -16.57 -26.30 1.67
N VAL A 89 -17.65 -27.10 1.64
CA VAL A 89 -18.51 -27.33 2.79
C VAL A 89 -18.27 -28.74 3.30
N ARG A 90 -18.14 -28.87 4.62
CA ARG A 90 -18.15 -30.15 5.34
C ARG A 90 -19.42 -30.20 6.19
N ASP A 91 -20.18 -31.28 6.07
CA ASP A 91 -21.36 -31.49 6.90
C ASP A 91 -20.97 -31.91 8.32
N ASP A 92 -21.91 -31.80 9.25
CA ASP A 92 -21.69 -32.21 10.65
C ASP A 92 -21.47 -33.73 10.81
N ASP A 93 -21.76 -34.52 9.77
CA ASP A 93 -21.44 -35.95 9.74
C ASP A 93 -19.93 -36.17 9.60
N ALA A 94 -19.36 -36.92 10.54
CA ALA A 94 -17.91 -37.18 10.66
C ALA A 94 -17.28 -37.83 9.42
N ASP A 95 -18.08 -38.53 8.61
CA ASP A 95 -17.65 -39.20 7.36
C ASP A 95 -17.92 -38.37 6.09
N SER A 96 -18.50 -37.17 6.22
CA SER A 96 -18.80 -36.32 5.07
C SER A 96 -17.52 -35.77 4.43
N ARG A 97 -17.38 -35.96 3.11
CA ARG A 97 -16.28 -35.38 2.35
C ARG A 97 -16.61 -33.93 2.01
N ASP A 98 -15.59 -33.08 2.02
CA ASP A 98 -15.71 -31.69 1.57
C ASP A 98 -16.30 -31.66 0.15
N TYR A 99 -17.42 -30.95 -0.04
CA TYR A 99 -18.05 -30.79 -1.35
C TYR A 99 -18.05 -29.31 -1.80
N PRO A 100 -17.79 -29.03 -3.09
CA PRO A 100 -17.67 -27.67 -3.59
C PRO A 100 -19.03 -27.04 -3.88
N VAL A 101 -19.24 -25.83 -3.37
CA VAL A 101 -20.30 -24.91 -3.76
C VAL A 101 -19.66 -23.76 -4.54
N GLY A 102 -19.99 -23.66 -5.83
CA GLY A 102 -19.54 -22.56 -6.67
C GLY A 102 -20.22 -21.26 -6.25
N LEU A 103 -19.45 -20.30 -5.75
CA LEU A 103 -19.95 -18.95 -5.54
C LEU A 103 -19.77 -18.19 -6.85
N TYR A 104 -20.87 -17.92 -7.55
CA TYR A 104 -20.81 -17.19 -8.82
C TYR A 104 -20.44 -15.72 -8.55
N PHE A 105 -19.35 -15.26 -9.17
CA PHE A 105 -18.92 -13.87 -9.15
C PHE A 105 -18.62 -13.44 -10.57
N ASP A 106 -19.20 -12.32 -10.99
CA ASP A 106 -18.72 -11.56 -12.14
C ASP A 106 -17.54 -10.71 -11.68
N ALA A 107 -16.32 -11.19 -11.91
CA ALA A 107 -15.12 -10.40 -11.76
C ALA A 107 -15.13 -9.36 -12.90
N GLY A 108 -15.79 -8.22 -12.68
CA GLY A 108 -16.16 -7.27 -13.72
C GLY A 108 -15.08 -6.94 -14.77
N SER A 109 -15.54 -6.46 -15.92
CA SER A 109 -14.86 -6.37 -17.23
C SER A 109 -13.64 -5.43 -17.37
N GLY A 110 -12.98 -5.03 -16.29
CA GLY A 110 -11.80 -4.17 -16.41
C GLY A 110 -10.62 -4.89 -17.08
N LYS A 111 -9.86 -4.19 -17.92
CA LYS A 111 -8.69 -4.73 -18.63
C LYS A 111 -7.68 -5.31 -17.65
N GLU A 112 -7.33 -6.57 -17.83
CA GLU A 112 -6.24 -7.22 -17.11
C GLU A 112 -4.90 -6.70 -17.66
N ARG A 113 -4.10 -6.09 -16.80
CA ARG A 113 -2.71 -5.76 -17.13
C ARG A 113 -1.85 -6.99 -16.87
N ALA A 114 -1.11 -7.43 -17.88
CA ALA A 114 -0.11 -8.48 -17.70
C ALA A 114 0.97 -8.00 -16.72
N VAL A 115 1.26 -8.84 -15.72
CA VAL A 115 2.37 -8.61 -14.79
C VAL A 115 3.65 -9.12 -15.45
N SER A 116 4.62 -8.23 -15.67
CA SER A 116 5.98 -8.64 -16.03
C SER A 116 6.71 -9.12 -14.78
N PRO A 117 7.62 -10.11 -14.86
CA PRO A 117 8.53 -10.42 -13.75
C PRO A 117 9.29 -9.19 -13.23
N HIS A 118 9.51 -8.19 -14.09
CA HIS A 118 10.13 -6.91 -13.72
C HIS A 118 9.21 -5.96 -12.94
N ASP A 119 7.90 -6.22 -12.88
CA ASP A 119 6.93 -5.45 -12.09
C ASP A 119 6.87 -5.93 -10.63
N ILE A 120 7.43 -7.10 -10.33
CA ILE A 120 7.42 -7.72 -8.98
C ILE A 120 8.49 -7.07 -8.09
N ILE A 121 8.09 -6.56 -6.92
CA ILE A 121 8.97 -5.85 -5.98
C ILE A 121 9.54 -6.74 -4.87
N PHE A 122 8.90 -7.89 -4.60
CA PHE A 122 9.44 -8.98 -3.77
C PHE A 122 8.70 -10.29 -4.09
N THR A 123 9.34 -11.43 -3.82
CA THR A 123 8.78 -12.78 -4.04
C THR A 123 8.78 -13.58 -2.74
N LEU A 124 8.31 -14.84 -2.79
CA LEU A 124 8.45 -15.80 -1.68
C LEU A 124 9.91 -16.19 -1.39
N GLU A 125 10.87 -15.82 -2.23
CA GLU A 125 12.30 -15.99 -1.93
C GLU A 125 12.81 -14.93 -0.95
N ASP A 126 12.16 -13.76 -0.91
CA ASP A 126 12.54 -12.63 -0.05
C ASP A 126 11.91 -12.72 1.36
N VAL A 127 10.93 -13.59 1.57
CA VAL A 127 10.06 -13.62 2.76
C VAL A 127 9.64 -15.02 3.15
N ASP A 128 9.47 -15.25 4.45
CA ASP A 128 8.77 -16.45 4.94
C ASP A 128 7.27 -16.18 5.06
N TRP A 129 6.46 -16.93 4.30
CA TRP A 129 5.00 -16.83 4.30
C TRP A 129 4.39 -17.02 5.69
N ALA A 130 4.95 -17.95 6.49
CA ALA A 130 4.43 -18.28 7.81
C ALA A 130 4.51 -17.09 8.78
N THR A 131 5.50 -16.21 8.61
CA THR A 131 5.65 -14.98 9.38
C THR A 131 5.07 -13.75 8.69
N LEU A 132 5.13 -13.70 7.36
CA LEU A 132 4.68 -12.56 6.56
C LEU A 132 3.17 -12.37 6.68
N LEU A 133 2.38 -13.42 6.49
CA LEU A 133 0.93 -13.27 6.43
C LEU A 133 0.34 -12.77 7.76
N PRO A 134 0.70 -13.31 8.94
CA PRO A 134 0.23 -12.76 10.20
C PRO A 134 0.67 -11.29 10.41
N ALA A 135 1.92 -10.95 10.08
CA ALA A 135 2.42 -9.58 10.17
C ALA A 135 1.65 -8.62 9.25
N TRP A 136 1.35 -9.07 8.03
CA TRP A 136 0.54 -8.33 7.06
C TRP A 136 -0.88 -8.07 7.55
N VAL A 137 -1.57 -9.09 8.07
CA VAL A 137 -2.93 -8.94 8.60
C VAL A 137 -2.95 -7.95 9.77
N ALA A 138 -1.98 -8.04 10.68
CA ALA A 138 -1.83 -7.11 11.79
C ALA A 138 -1.56 -5.67 11.31
N LEU A 139 -0.66 -5.49 10.33
CA LEU A 139 -0.35 -4.19 9.73
C LEU A 139 -1.56 -3.59 9.02
N ARG A 140 -2.32 -4.41 8.27
CA ARG A 140 -3.56 -4.00 7.60
C ARG A 140 -4.59 -3.47 8.59
N LYS A 141 -4.75 -4.14 9.74
CA LYS A 141 -5.63 -3.69 10.83
C LYS A 141 -5.12 -2.41 11.49
N LYS A 142 -3.80 -2.30 11.70
CA LYS A 142 -3.15 -1.12 12.31
C LYS A 142 -3.29 0.12 11.43
N VAL A 143 -3.04 -0.01 10.12
CA VAL A 143 -3.13 1.13 9.18
C VAL A 143 -4.59 1.46 8.86
N GLY A 144 -5.41 0.47 8.55
CA GLY A 144 -6.84 0.65 8.28
C GLY A 144 -7.13 1.35 6.94
N LEU A 145 -8.15 2.22 6.92
CA LEU A 145 -8.64 2.90 5.71
C LEU A 145 -7.57 3.58 4.82
N PRO A 146 -6.51 4.22 5.35
CA PRO A 146 -5.41 4.75 4.53
C PRO A 146 -4.76 3.71 3.61
N LEU A 147 -4.73 2.44 4.03
CA LEU A 147 -4.24 1.34 3.20
C LEU A 147 -5.19 1.05 2.03
N ASP A 148 -6.50 1.05 2.27
CA ASP A 148 -7.50 0.89 1.22
C ASP A 148 -7.43 2.06 0.20
N VAL A 149 -7.13 3.28 0.68
CA VAL A 149 -6.90 4.44 -0.20
C VAL A 149 -5.65 4.23 -1.06
N LEU A 150 -4.55 3.72 -0.50
CA LEU A 150 -3.36 3.36 -1.29
C LEU A 150 -3.72 2.34 -2.37
N PHE A 151 -4.33 1.21 -1.99
CA PHE A 151 -4.66 0.16 -2.96
C PHE A 151 -5.73 0.58 -3.97
N SER A 152 -6.58 1.56 -3.67
CA SER A 152 -7.49 2.13 -4.67
C SER A 152 -6.73 2.73 -5.87
N LEU A 153 -5.50 3.23 -5.64
CA LEU A 153 -4.60 3.76 -6.68
C LEU A 153 -3.91 2.65 -7.47
N ASP A 154 -3.83 1.43 -6.91
CA ASP A 154 -3.29 0.24 -7.58
C ASP A 154 -4.37 -0.50 -8.39
N TYR A 155 -5.59 -0.57 -7.84
CA TYR A 155 -6.74 -1.21 -8.50
C TYR A 155 -7.33 -0.36 -9.63
N ASN A 156 -7.22 0.97 -9.53
CA ASN A 156 -7.73 1.89 -10.52
C ASN A 156 -6.63 2.84 -11.03
N GLU A 157 -5.99 2.45 -12.13
CA GLU A 157 -4.99 3.28 -12.81
C GLU A 157 -5.61 4.47 -13.58
N GLY A 158 -6.94 4.51 -13.72
CA GLY A 158 -7.67 5.57 -14.42
C GLY A 158 -8.03 6.77 -13.55
N GLY A 159 -8.76 7.72 -14.13
CA GLY A 159 -9.31 8.89 -13.44
C GLY A 159 -8.43 10.14 -13.45
N PHE A 160 -8.97 11.22 -12.87
CA PHE A 160 -8.31 12.52 -12.83
C PHE A 160 -7.06 12.48 -11.96
N TYR A 161 -5.95 13.01 -12.49
CA TYR A 161 -4.67 13.02 -11.77
C TYR A 161 -4.77 13.78 -10.43
N GLN A 162 -5.63 14.80 -10.35
CA GLN A 162 -5.93 15.55 -9.13
C GLN A 162 -6.48 14.63 -8.02
N ASN A 163 -7.42 13.75 -8.36
CA ASN A 163 -7.97 12.80 -7.38
C ASN A 163 -6.90 11.82 -6.93
N ARG A 164 -6.05 11.37 -7.86
CA ARG A 164 -4.99 10.40 -7.54
C ARG A 164 -3.92 10.99 -6.62
N ILE A 165 -3.46 12.22 -6.89
CA ILE A 165 -2.48 12.89 -6.02
C ILE A 165 -3.09 13.24 -4.66
N PHE A 166 -4.36 13.65 -4.62
CA PHE A 166 -5.08 13.91 -3.37
C PHE A 166 -5.19 12.64 -2.51
N ASN A 167 -5.54 11.51 -3.11
CA ASN A 167 -5.59 10.22 -2.44
C ASN A 167 -4.21 9.75 -1.97
N ALA A 168 -3.16 9.93 -2.78
CA ALA A 168 -1.79 9.59 -2.37
C ALA A 168 -1.33 10.43 -1.15
N ALA A 169 -1.63 11.73 -1.14
CA ALA A 169 -1.36 12.60 0.00
C ALA A 169 -2.17 12.19 1.24
N SER A 170 -3.47 11.91 1.06
CA SER A 170 -4.36 11.48 2.15
C SER A 170 -3.93 10.14 2.76
N ALA A 171 -3.53 9.18 1.92
CA ALA A 171 -2.93 7.92 2.37
C ALA A 171 -1.65 8.17 3.15
N THR A 172 -0.78 9.06 2.68
CA THR A 172 0.46 9.44 3.40
C THR A 172 0.17 9.99 4.80
N GLU A 173 -0.81 10.89 4.92
CA GLU A 173 -1.24 11.43 6.22
C GLU A 173 -1.78 10.33 7.14
N GLY A 174 -2.59 9.43 6.61
CA GLY A 174 -3.18 8.33 7.38
C GLY A 174 -2.15 7.29 7.82
N PHE A 175 -1.18 6.95 6.96
CA PHE A 175 -0.04 6.11 7.31
C PHE A 175 0.75 6.75 8.45
N HIS A 176 0.97 8.07 8.41
CA HIS A 176 1.69 8.76 9.47
C HIS A 176 0.95 8.64 10.80
N ALA A 177 -0.35 8.91 10.81
CA ALA A 177 -1.17 8.79 12.01
C ALA A 177 -1.15 7.37 12.60
N ALA A 178 -1.15 6.33 11.75
CA ALA A 178 -1.14 4.94 12.19
C ALA A 178 0.25 4.43 12.65
N LEU A 179 1.32 4.87 11.99
CA LEU A 179 2.68 4.35 12.21
C LEU A 179 3.53 5.24 13.13
N ARG A 180 3.15 6.50 13.31
CA ARG A 180 3.82 7.49 14.18
C ARG A 180 2.81 8.25 15.05
N PRO A 181 1.94 7.57 15.82
CA PRO A 181 0.91 8.22 16.64
C PRO A 181 1.51 9.14 17.71
N GLU A 182 2.72 8.84 18.18
CA GLU A 182 3.44 9.61 19.20
C GLU A 182 4.19 10.83 18.64
N SER A 183 4.14 11.07 17.33
CA SER A 183 4.84 12.21 16.74
C SER A 183 4.15 13.52 17.15
N VAL A 184 4.97 14.50 17.53
CA VAL A 184 4.56 15.82 17.99
C VAL A 184 5.16 16.91 17.12
N GLY A 185 4.44 18.03 16.97
CA GLY A 185 4.91 19.18 16.20
C GLY A 185 6.04 19.93 16.91
N ILE A 186 5.90 20.14 18.21
CA ILE A 186 6.93 20.74 19.07
C ILE A 186 7.06 19.96 20.38
N PRO A 187 8.21 20.05 21.09
CA PRO A 187 8.39 19.40 22.38
C PRO A 187 7.26 19.78 23.37
N ALA A 188 6.76 18.80 24.12
CA ALA A 188 5.60 18.98 25.02
C ALA A 188 5.79 20.14 26.02
N GLU A 189 7.01 20.29 26.56
CA GLU A 189 7.34 21.41 27.45
C GLU A 189 7.23 22.77 26.76
N LEU A 190 7.63 22.87 25.49
CA LEU A 190 7.50 24.09 24.71
C LEU A 190 6.03 24.35 24.36
N HIS A 191 5.27 23.29 24.04
CA HIS A 191 3.83 23.38 23.77
C HIS A 191 3.05 23.93 24.95
N GLU A 192 3.29 23.43 26.16
CA GLU A 192 2.65 23.94 27.37
C GLU A 192 3.07 25.39 27.68
N LYS A 193 4.34 25.76 27.47
CA LYS A 193 4.79 27.15 27.58
C LYS A 193 4.07 28.07 26.60
N VAL A 194 3.92 27.65 25.35
CA VAL A 194 3.18 28.42 24.32
C VAL A 194 1.72 28.58 24.71
N LYS A 195 1.04 27.51 25.14
CA LYS A 195 -0.35 27.56 25.61
C LYS A 195 -0.54 28.51 26.80
N ALA A 196 0.37 28.47 27.77
CA ALA A 196 0.33 29.36 28.92
C ALA A 196 0.53 30.83 28.53
N ALA A 197 1.56 31.12 27.71
CA ALA A 197 1.85 32.47 27.25
C ALA A 197 0.68 33.07 26.45
N VAL A 198 0.10 32.30 25.54
CA VAL A 198 -1.03 32.73 24.71
C VAL A 198 -2.27 33.01 25.55
N ARG A 199 -2.58 32.18 26.55
CA ARG A 199 -3.70 32.42 27.48
C ARG A 199 -3.51 33.68 28.32
N ALA A 200 -2.28 34.03 28.66
CA ALA A 200 -1.98 35.22 29.44
C ALA A 200 -2.16 36.53 28.65
N LEU A 201 -2.11 36.49 27.31
CA LEU A 201 -2.33 37.68 26.46
C LEU A 201 -3.78 38.17 26.44
N PHE A 202 -4.74 37.31 26.79
CA PHE A 202 -6.18 37.61 26.76
C PHE A 202 -6.80 37.33 28.13
N PRO A 203 -6.48 38.10 29.19
CA PRO A 203 -6.93 37.79 30.55
C PRO A 203 -8.45 37.87 30.70
N GLU A 204 -9.08 38.89 30.12
CA GLU A 204 -10.51 39.23 30.29
C GLU A 204 -11.39 38.77 29.09
N ASP A 205 -10.78 38.53 27.92
CA ASP A 205 -11.49 38.18 26.69
C ASP A 205 -11.62 36.66 26.54
N LYS A 206 -12.76 36.14 27.01
CA LYS A 206 -13.06 34.70 27.00
C LYS A 206 -13.14 34.12 25.59
N ASP A 207 -13.71 34.86 24.63
CA ASP A 207 -13.89 34.40 23.25
C ASP A 207 -12.55 34.27 22.55
N ALA A 208 -11.66 35.25 22.73
CA ALA A 208 -10.30 35.19 22.21
C ALA A 208 -9.50 34.03 22.82
N ARG A 209 -9.63 33.78 24.14
CA ARG A 209 -8.98 32.64 24.82
C ARG A 209 -9.46 31.31 24.30
N GLU A 210 -10.77 31.15 24.09
CA GLU A 210 -11.34 29.90 23.61
C GLU A 210 -10.88 29.63 22.17
N TRP A 211 -11.02 30.61 21.28
CA TRP A 211 -10.61 30.50 19.89
C TRP A 211 -9.13 30.14 19.72
N ILE A 212 -8.24 30.78 20.49
CA ILE A 212 -6.81 30.49 20.39
C ILE A 212 -6.44 29.16 21.08
N SER A 213 -7.13 28.78 22.16
CA SER A 213 -6.94 27.48 22.81
C SER A 213 -7.34 26.33 21.88
N GLN A 214 -8.38 26.49 21.06
CA GLN A 214 -8.76 25.51 20.05
C GLN A 214 -7.66 25.33 18.97
N ARG A 215 -6.95 26.40 18.61
CA ARG A 215 -5.87 26.37 17.61
C ARG A 215 -4.51 25.91 18.12
N THR A 216 -4.26 26.12 19.41
CA THR A 216 -3.00 25.77 20.07
C THR A 216 -3.11 24.52 20.95
N GLY A 217 -4.31 23.98 21.15
CA GLY A 217 -4.55 22.82 22.00
C GLY A 217 -4.02 21.52 21.43
N ASP A 218 -3.94 21.41 20.11
CA ASP A 218 -3.40 20.26 19.38
C ASP A 218 -1.89 20.42 19.15
N ASN A 219 -1.12 19.39 19.50
CA ASN A 219 0.34 19.34 19.26
C ASN A 219 0.71 18.37 18.12
N ARG A 220 -0.23 17.98 17.26
CA ARG A 220 0.09 17.14 16.12
C ARG A 220 1.05 17.86 15.16
N PRO A 221 2.03 17.14 14.58
CA PRO A 221 2.95 17.68 13.58
C PRO A 221 2.20 18.23 12.38
N GLY A 222 2.72 19.30 11.78
CA GLY A 222 2.14 19.88 10.56
C GLY A 222 2.23 18.93 9.36
N LEU A 223 1.44 19.17 8.32
CA LEU A 223 1.35 18.28 7.14
C LEU A 223 2.72 17.96 6.52
N LYS A 224 3.58 18.97 6.31
CA LYS A 224 4.92 18.75 5.75
C LYS A 224 5.75 17.82 6.64
N GLN A 225 5.73 18.05 7.95
CA GLN A 225 6.50 17.25 8.91
C GLN A 225 6.03 15.79 8.89
N ARG A 226 4.72 15.54 8.89
CA ARG A 226 4.16 14.19 8.75
C ARG A 226 4.64 13.48 7.50
N ILE A 227 4.57 14.17 6.36
CA ILE A 227 5.01 13.65 5.06
C ILE A 227 6.52 13.33 5.10
N THR A 228 7.34 14.22 5.63
CA THR A 228 8.79 14.02 5.78
C THR A 228 9.11 12.85 6.72
N GLU A 229 8.37 12.67 7.82
CA GLU A 229 8.58 11.58 8.77
C GLU A 229 8.25 10.21 8.17
N ILE A 230 7.25 10.13 7.28
CA ILE A 230 6.96 8.91 6.53
C ILE A 230 8.15 8.46 5.67
N ALA A 231 8.84 9.40 5.02
CA ALA A 231 10.02 9.09 4.22
C ALA A 231 11.21 8.56 5.04
N LYS A 232 11.18 8.70 6.37
CA LYS A 232 12.22 8.16 7.27
C LYS A 232 11.99 6.70 7.65
N ILE A 233 10.85 6.11 7.28
CA ILE A 233 10.54 4.72 7.63
C ILE A 233 11.38 3.75 6.78
N PRO A 234 11.35 3.80 5.44
CA PRO A 234 12.02 2.80 4.61
C PRO A 234 13.54 2.95 4.60
N ASP A 235 14.22 2.04 3.90
CA ASP A 235 15.65 2.14 3.62
C ASP A 235 15.99 3.50 2.99
N GLN A 236 16.93 4.23 3.61
CA GLN A 236 17.19 5.62 3.23
C GLN A 236 17.87 5.73 1.86
N THR A 237 18.67 4.73 1.44
CA THR A 237 19.24 4.70 0.09
C THR A 237 18.17 4.49 -0.97
N ALA A 238 17.17 3.64 -0.72
CA ALA A 238 16.01 3.49 -1.59
C ALA A 238 15.20 4.80 -1.68
N VAL A 239 14.98 5.47 -0.56
CA VAL A 239 14.26 6.76 -0.48
C VAL A 239 14.99 7.86 -1.27
N GLU A 240 16.30 7.98 -1.11
CA GLU A 240 17.13 8.94 -1.86
C GLU A 240 17.06 8.69 -3.37
N LYS A 241 17.18 7.44 -3.80
CA LYS A 241 17.06 7.06 -5.22
C LYS A 241 15.66 7.35 -5.77
N LEU A 242 14.60 7.14 -4.97
CA LEU A 242 13.21 7.32 -5.38
C LEU A 242 12.82 8.80 -5.47
N LEU A 243 13.15 9.59 -4.45
CA LEU A 243 12.66 10.96 -4.28
C LEU A 243 13.66 12.02 -4.71
N THR A 244 14.96 11.70 -4.80
CA THR A 244 16.08 12.63 -4.99
C THR A 244 16.26 13.65 -3.86
N ASP A 245 15.17 14.26 -3.37
CA ASP A 245 15.17 15.18 -2.25
C ASP A 245 13.82 15.09 -1.50
N VAL A 246 13.88 14.62 -0.25
CA VAL A 246 12.70 14.44 0.62
C VAL A 246 12.00 15.76 0.92
N ASP A 247 12.74 16.85 1.10
CA ASP A 247 12.17 18.15 1.47
C ASP A 247 11.40 18.78 0.31
N VAL A 248 11.92 18.68 -0.91
CA VAL A 248 11.26 19.15 -2.13
C VAL A 248 10.03 18.31 -2.42
N TRP A 249 10.14 16.97 -2.35
CA TRP A 249 8.99 16.09 -2.50
C TRP A 249 7.90 16.40 -1.46
N ALA A 250 8.27 16.50 -0.19
CA ALA A 250 7.31 16.78 0.89
C ALA A 250 6.63 18.14 0.74
N LYS A 251 7.38 19.16 0.28
CA LYS A 251 6.83 20.48 -0.05
C LYS A 251 5.80 20.38 -1.18
N TRP A 252 6.15 19.73 -2.29
CA TRP A 252 5.24 19.62 -3.43
C TRP A 252 4.00 18.77 -3.13
N LEU A 253 4.14 17.68 -2.38
CA LEU A 253 2.99 16.87 -1.97
C LEU A 253 2.03 17.66 -1.05
N ARG A 254 2.58 18.38 -0.07
CA ARG A 254 1.81 19.30 0.78
C ARG A 254 1.09 20.36 -0.07
N ASP A 255 1.82 21.01 -0.97
CA ASP A 255 1.28 22.10 -1.79
C ASP A 255 0.17 21.60 -2.73
N ALA A 256 0.35 20.41 -3.30
CA ALA A 256 -0.66 19.77 -4.12
C ALA A 256 -1.93 19.43 -3.32
N ARG A 257 -1.76 18.79 -2.15
CA ARG A 257 -2.86 18.46 -1.23
C ARG A 257 -3.63 19.72 -0.84
N ASN A 258 -2.94 20.78 -0.44
CA ASN A 258 -3.58 22.02 -0.02
C ASN A 258 -4.29 22.74 -1.17
N ALA A 259 -3.69 22.79 -2.36
CA ALA A 259 -4.33 23.42 -3.52
C ALA A 259 -5.64 22.70 -3.89
N LEU A 260 -5.64 21.37 -3.88
CA LEU A 260 -6.80 20.55 -4.23
C LEU A 260 -7.87 20.56 -3.14
N GLY A 261 -7.48 20.46 -1.87
CA GLY A 261 -8.40 20.46 -0.73
C GLY A 261 -9.16 21.77 -0.54
N HIS A 262 -8.62 22.88 -1.04
CA HIS A 262 -9.28 24.18 -1.01
C HIS A 262 -10.05 24.52 -2.29
N LEU A 263 -10.16 23.60 -3.26
CA LEU A 263 -10.82 23.80 -4.56
C LEU A 263 -10.33 25.06 -5.31
N ASN A 264 -9.07 25.45 -5.09
CA ASN A 264 -8.51 26.64 -5.71
C ASN A 264 -8.00 26.30 -7.11
N THR A 265 -8.83 26.53 -8.13
CA THR A 265 -8.47 26.32 -9.54
C THR A 265 -7.19 27.08 -9.91
N GLY A 266 -6.20 26.39 -10.49
CA GLY A 266 -4.94 27.02 -10.94
C GLY A 266 -3.83 27.12 -9.88
N GLU A 267 -4.12 26.89 -8.59
CA GLU A 267 -3.09 26.99 -7.54
C GLU A 267 -2.10 25.81 -7.55
N LEU A 268 -2.57 24.63 -7.95
CA LEU A 268 -1.70 23.47 -8.11
C LEU A 268 -0.65 23.73 -9.19
N GLU A 269 -1.08 24.35 -10.28
CA GLU A 269 -0.26 24.63 -11.45
C GLU A 269 0.89 25.59 -11.12
N LYS A 270 0.65 26.55 -10.23
CA LYS A 270 1.64 27.52 -9.76
C LYS A 270 2.66 26.93 -8.79
N LYS A 271 2.28 25.92 -8.00
CA LYS A 271 3.12 25.40 -6.90
C LYS A 271 3.91 24.15 -7.26
N VAL A 272 3.41 23.35 -8.18
CA VAL A 272 4.07 22.10 -8.61
C VAL A 272 4.44 22.19 -10.08
N PRO A 273 5.73 22.04 -10.45
CA PRO A 273 6.17 22.10 -11.83
C PRO A 273 5.48 21.03 -12.69
N GLU A 274 5.03 21.41 -13.89
CA GLU A 274 4.24 20.56 -14.78
C GLU A 274 4.87 19.17 -15.04
N ARG A 275 6.17 19.14 -15.35
CA ARG A 275 6.94 17.91 -15.61
C ARG A 275 6.93 16.90 -14.45
N VAL A 276 6.61 17.37 -13.24
CA VAL A 276 6.64 16.59 -12.01
C VAL A 276 5.25 16.14 -11.57
N ARG A 277 4.18 16.87 -11.91
CA ARG A 277 2.82 16.66 -11.35
C ARG A 277 2.36 15.21 -11.41
N TYR A 278 2.46 14.57 -12.57
CA TYR A 278 2.06 13.16 -12.74
C TYR A 278 2.96 12.20 -11.98
N ARG A 279 4.27 12.49 -11.93
CA ARG A 279 5.27 11.64 -11.27
C ARG A 279 5.17 11.74 -9.75
N LEU A 280 4.72 12.87 -9.22
CA LEU A 280 4.54 13.08 -7.79
C LEU A 280 3.60 12.05 -7.18
N THR A 281 2.48 11.74 -7.84
CA THR A 281 1.58 10.64 -7.43
C THR A 281 2.29 9.30 -7.43
N TYR A 282 3.02 8.99 -8.52
CA TYR A 282 3.69 7.70 -8.67
C TYR A 282 4.77 7.49 -7.61
N VAL A 283 5.68 8.44 -7.41
CA VAL A 283 6.77 8.31 -6.43
C VAL A 283 6.24 8.30 -5.00
N THR A 284 5.13 9.00 -4.74
CA THR A 284 4.46 8.94 -3.42
C THR A 284 3.85 7.57 -3.18
N LYS A 285 3.17 6.99 -4.18
CA LYS A 285 2.63 5.63 -4.12
C LYS A 285 3.74 4.60 -3.85
N ALA A 286 4.81 4.66 -4.64
CA ALA A 286 5.98 3.81 -4.50
C ALA A 286 6.62 3.93 -3.11
N LEU A 287 6.72 5.16 -2.56
CA LEU A 287 7.22 5.37 -1.20
C LEU A 287 6.35 4.65 -0.17
N LEU A 288 5.02 4.74 -0.27
CA LEU A 288 4.12 4.05 0.65
C LEU A 288 4.23 2.52 0.53
N HIS A 289 4.49 1.98 -0.67
CA HIS A 289 4.82 0.57 -0.80
C HIS A 289 6.16 0.20 -0.15
N LEU A 290 7.19 1.06 -0.24
CA LEU A 290 8.44 0.87 0.51
C LEU A 290 8.22 0.93 2.03
N VAL A 291 7.31 1.78 2.52
CA VAL A 291 6.91 1.80 3.94
C VAL A 291 6.32 0.46 4.35
N LEU A 292 5.41 -0.10 3.54
CA LEU A 292 4.85 -1.43 3.80
C LEU A 292 5.93 -2.51 3.78
N MET A 293 6.85 -2.48 2.83
CA MET A 293 7.99 -3.40 2.78
C MET A 293 8.82 -3.33 4.07
N GLN A 294 9.14 -2.13 4.54
CA GLN A 294 9.90 -1.95 5.77
C GLN A 294 9.15 -2.47 7.00
N GLU A 295 7.85 -2.15 7.15
CA GLU A 295 7.03 -2.61 8.27
C GLU A 295 6.80 -4.14 8.25
N LEU A 296 6.92 -4.77 7.08
CA LEU A 296 6.90 -6.23 6.90
C LEU A 296 8.27 -6.89 7.05
N GLY A 297 9.33 -6.11 7.31
CA GLY A 297 10.69 -6.63 7.56
C GLY A 297 11.48 -6.96 6.31
N LEU A 298 11.09 -6.49 5.12
CA LEU A 298 11.86 -6.70 3.89
C LEU A 298 13.21 -5.99 3.96
N SER A 299 14.24 -6.66 3.48
CA SER A 299 15.62 -6.17 3.56
C SER A 299 15.82 -4.84 2.80
N ALA A 300 16.83 -4.08 3.22
CA ALA A 300 17.28 -2.89 2.49
C ALA A 300 17.61 -3.21 1.02
N ALA A 301 18.24 -4.36 0.75
CA ALA A 301 18.58 -4.79 -0.60
C ALA A 301 17.33 -5.01 -1.47
N THR A 302 16.29 -5.65 -0.94
CA THR A 302 15.01 -5.85 -1.63
C THR A 302 14.32 -4.52 -1.93
N GLN A 303 14.32 -3.58 -0.97
CA GLN A 303 13.76 -2.24 -1.16
C GLN A 303 14.52 -1.43 -2.22
N GLN A 304 15.85 -1.48 -2.21
CA GLN A 304 16.67 -0.80 -3.22
C GLN A 304 16.47 -1.41 -4.62
N LYS A 305 16.40 -2.75 -4.72
CA LYS A 305 16.09 -3.47 -5.97
C LYS A 305 14.74 -3.07 -6.53
N ALA A 306 13.72 -2.93 -5.68
CA ALA A 306 12.39 -2.45 -6.10
C ALA A 306 12.46 -1.03 -6.70
N VAL A 307 13.24 -0.13 -6.10
CA VAL A 307 13.44 1.21 -6.67
C VAL A 307 14.18 1.17 -8.01
N GLU A 308 15.22 0.35 -8.13
CA GLU A 308 16.03 0.27 -9.34
C GLU A 308 15.27 -0.32 -10.53
N ASN A 309 14.58 -1.44 -10.31
CA ASN A 309 13.97 -2.24 -11.36
C ASN A 309 12.55 -1.78 -11.70
N ASN A 310 11.78 -1.36 -10.69
CA ASN A 310 10.34 -1.13 -10.84
C ASN A 310 10.03 0.36 -10.88
N PHE A 311 10.66 1.15 -10.00
CA PHE A 311 10.37 2.59 -9.86
C PHE A 311 11.37 3.50 -10.61
N GLY A 312 12.46 2.94 -11.13
CA GLY A 312 13.65 3.68 -11.52
C GLY A 312 13.44 4.69 -12.63
N TYR A 313 12.61 4.37 -13.63
CA TYR A 313 12.29 5.31 -14.72
C TYR A 313 11.59 6.57 -14.19
N SER A 314 10.51 6.40 -13.43
CA SER A 314 9.73 7.50 -12.86
C SER A 314 10.54 8.28 -11.83
N ALA A 315 11.34 7.59 -11.01
CA ALA A 315 12.24 8.19 -10.03
C ALA A 315 13.28 9.10 -10.68
N ARG A 316 13.97 8.63 -11.73
CA ARG A 316 14.96 9.44 -12.46
C ARG A 316 14.35 10.70 -13.06
N ALA A 317 13.21 10.57 -13.73
CA ALA A 317 12.52 11.70 -14.35
C ALA A 317 11.90 12.65 -13.32
N PHE A 318 11.46 12.16 -12.15
CA PHE A 318 11.08 13.01 -11.02
C PHE A 318 12.30 13.79 -10.51
N GLY A 319 13.45 13.11 -10.37
CA GLY A 319 14.71 13.71 -9.93
C GLY A 319 15.26 14.79 -10.86
N GLU A 320 15.12 14.65 -12.18
CA GLU A 320 15.39 15.73 -13.14
C GLU A 320 14.50 16.95 -12.86
N GLY A 321 13.24 16.68 -12.53
CA GLY A 321 12.27 17.65 -12.08
C GLY A 321 12.71 18.44 -10.85
N VAL A 322 13.22 17.73 -9.84
CA VAL A 322 13.77 18.28 -8.60
C VAL A 322 15.03 19.10 -8.89
N ARG A 323 16.00 18.54 -9.62
CA ARG A 323 17.29 19.20 -9.89
C ARG A 323 17.12 20.53 -10.60
N ALA A 324 16.30 20.57 -11.65
CA ALA A 324 16.09 21.83 -12.38
C ALA A 324 15.07 22.77 -11.72
N ALA A 325 14.50 22.43 -10.56
CA ALA A 325 13.77 23.39 -9.72
C ALA A 325 14.69 24.05 -8.67
N LYS A 326 15.89 23.49 -8.48
CA LYS A 326 16.93 24.02 -7.60
C LYS A 326 18.02 24.82 -8.34
N ALA A 327 18.19 24.56 -9.64
CA ALA A 327 19.03 25.35 -10.54
C ALA A 327 18.35 26.69 -10.83
#